data_AF-A0A2S2FG81-F1
#
_entry.id   AF-A0A2S2FG81-F1
#
_cell.length_a   1.000
_cell.length_b   1.000
_cell.length_c   1.000
_cell.angle_alpha   90.00
_cell.angle_beta   90.00
_cell.angle_gamma   90.00
#
_symmetry.space_group_name_H-M   'P 1'
#
loop_
_entity.id
_entity.type
_entity.pdbx_description
1 polymer ?
#
loop_
_entity_poly.entity_id
_entity_poly.type
_entity_poly.pdbx_seq_one_letter_code
_entity_poly.pdbx_strand_id
1 'polypeptide(L)'
;MKHFFLNFTKILETNPKIYWSVIVAIAGCLTLYFAEIIHVQNLYPTIQSNDPRVVKGIIDPIVQRYHWARIVVVIAALILANLQYIKTKKSLNL
;
A
#
# COMPACT_ATOMS: atom_id res chain seq x y z
N MET A 1 14.24 -20.97 16.74
CA MET A 1 12.95 -20.28 16.98
C MET A 1 13.10 -19.16 18.02
N LYS A 2 13.45 -19.45 19.29
CA LYS A 2 13.56 -18.44 20.37
C LYS A 2 14.49 -17.26 20.05
N HIS A 3 15.69 -17.56 19.55
CA HIS A 3 16.69 -16.55 19.17
C HIS A 3 16.26 -15.65 18.00
N PHE A 4 15.45 -16.18 17.07
CA PHE A 4 14.92 -15.42 15.94
C PHE A 4 13.93 -14.35 16.42
N PHE A 5 12.99 -14.74 17.28
CA PHE A 5 12.01 -13.80 17.85
C PHE A 5 12.69 -12.73 18.71
N LEU A 6 13.66 -13.10 19.55
CA LEU A 6 14.41 -12.15 20.37
C LEU A 6 15.22 -11.14 19.55
N ASN A 7 15.86 -11.60 18.47
CA ASN A 7 16.60 -10.70 17.57
C ASN A 7 15.63 -9.80 16.78
N PHE A 8 14.48 -10.33 16.36
CA PHE A 8 13.46 -9.57 15.62
C PHE A 8 12.84 -8.47 16.48
N THR A 9 12.42 -8.77 17.71
CA THR A 9 11.90 -7.77 18.64
C THR A 9 12.94 -6.70 18.96
N LYS A 10 14.20 -7.09 19.21
CA LYS A 10 15.29 -6.13 19.46
C LYS A 10 15.51 -5.19 18.27
N ILE A 11 15.45 -5.69 17.03
CA ILE A 11 15.58 -4.86 15.82
C ILE A 11 14.39 -3.89 15.69
N LEU A 12 13.18 -4.34 15.95
CA LEU A 12 11.98 -3.50 15.90
C LEU A 12 11.97 -2.41 16.98
N GLU A 13 12.39 -2.74 18.19
CA GLU A 13 12.54 -1.78 19.30
C GLU A 13 13.63 -0.75 19.01
N THR A 14 14.73 -1.17 18.38
CA THR A 14 15.85 -0.28 18.03
C THR A 14 15.50 0.67 16.89
N ASN A 15 14.67 0.23 15.93
CA ASN A 15 14.36 1.02 14.74
C ASN A 15 12.85 1.18 14.52
N PRO A 16 12.23 2.18 15.16
CA PRO A 16 10.80 2.43 15.01
C PRO A 16 10.41 2.83 13.58
N LYS A 17 11.37 3.19 12.72
CA LYS A 17 11.10 3.48 11.29
C LYS A 17 10.60 2.26 10.51
N ILE A 18 10.79 1.05 11.03
CA ILE A 18 10.20 -0.15 10.44
C ILE A 18 8.66 -0.06 10.51
N TYR A 19 8.10 0.42 11.64
CA TYR A 19 6.65 0.61 11.77
C TYR A 19 6.10 1.72 10.85
N TRP A 20 6.91 2.73 10.57
CA TRP A 20 6.54 3.80 9.63
C TRP A 20 6.23 3.27 8.23
N SER A 21 6.90 2.20 7.78
CA SER A 21 6.60 1.59 6.47
C SER A 21 5.15 1.09 6.39
N VAL A 22 4.64 0.49 7.48
CA VAL A 22 3.26 -0.01 7.57
C VAL A 22 2.28 1.16 7.57
N ILE A 23 2.55 2.19 8.36
CA ILE A 23 1.71 3.40 8.43
C ILE A 23 1.63 4.07 7.06
N VAL A 24 2.77 4.25 6.39
CA VAL A 24 2.84 4.84 5.04
C VAL A 24 2.08 3.98 4.02
N ALA A 25 2.16 2.65 4.11
CA ALA A 25 1.40 1.77 3.23
C ALA A 25 -0.11 1.96 3.41
N ILE A 26 -0.58 1.97 4.66
CA ILE A 26 -2.00 2.14 4.98
C ILE A 26 -2.48 3.51 4.51
N ALA A 27 -1.74 4.57 4.86
CA ALA A 27 -2.07 5.93 4.45
C ALA A 27 -2.08 6.08 2.92
N GLY A 28 -1.08 5.53 2.23
CA GLY A 28 -1.03 5.54 0.76
C GLY A 28 -2.19 4.79 0.12
N CYS A 29 -2.56 3.62 0.65
CA CYS A 29 -3.73 2.87 0.20
C CYS A 29 -5.04 3.65 0.40
N LEU A 30 -5.19 4.34 1.54
CA LEU A 30 -6.35 5.20 1.81
C LEU A 30 -6.42 6.37 0.83
N THR A 31 -5.30 7.06 0.60
CA THR A 31 -5.24 8.17 -0.37
C THR A 31 -5.62 7.70 -1.77
N LEU A 32 -5.11 6.55 -2.22
CA LEU A 32 -5.48 5.97 -3.51
C LEU A 32 -6.97 5.63 -3.60
N TYR A 33 -7.57 5.16 -2.50
CA TYR A 33 -9.00 4.89 -2.44
C TYR A 33 -9.85 6.16 -2.58
N PHE A 34 -9.48 7.24 -1.88
CA PHE A 34 -10.17 8.52 -2.05
C PHE A 34 -10.00 9.08 -3.47
N ALA A 35 -8.80 8.97 -4.03
CA ALA A 35 -8.53 9.40 -5.41
C ALA A 35 -9.38 8.63 -6.42
N GLU A 36 -9.55 7.32 -6.23
CA GLU A 36 -10.44 6.49 -7.06
C GLU A 36 -11.89 6.97 -7.01
N ILE A 37 -12.42 7.22 -5.81
CA ILE A 37 -13.80 7.71 -5.63
C ILE A 37 -14.00 9.03 -6.39
N ILE A 38 -13.08 9.98 -6.20
CA ILE A 38 -13.16 11.30 -6.86
C ILE A 38 -13.08 11.13 -8.38
N HIS A 39 -12.20 10.26 -8.88
CA HIS A 39 -12.05 10.00 -10.31
C HIS A 39 -13.33 9.41 -10.91
N VAL A 40 -13.93 8.41 -10.27
CA VAL A 40 -15.19 7.81 -10.71
C VAL A 40 -16.33 8.82 -10.68
N GLN A 41 -16.42 9.65 -9.63
CA GLN A 41 -17.44 10.70 -9.53
C GLN A 41 -17.33 11.74 -10.65
N ASN A 42 -16.11 12.14 -11.01
CA ASN A 42 -15.88 13.10 -12.10
C ASN A 42 -16.19 12.52 -13.50
N LEU A 43 -16.08 11.19 -13.66
CA LEU A 43 -16.40 10.50 -14.91
C LEU A 43 -17.87 10.14 -15.06
N TYR A 44 -18.57 9.94 -13.95
CA TYR A 44 -20.00 9.62 -13.98
C TYR A 44 -20.85 10.59 -14.84
N PRO A 45 -20.72 11.93 -14.74
CA PRO A 45 -21.52 12.85 -15.55
C PRO A 45 -21.16 12.86 -17.04
N THR A 46 -20.00 12.32 -17.43
CA THR A 46 -19.59 12.23 -18.85
C THR A 46 -20.14 10.99 -19.54
N ILE A 47 -20.68 10.02 -18.79
CA ILE A 47 -21.27 8.81 -19.36
C ILE A 47 -22.73 9.09 -19.75
N GLN A 48 -23.00 9.29 -21.05
CA GLN A 48 -24.33 9.53 -21.60
C GLN A 48 -25.20 8.26 -21.74
N SER A 49 -24.91 7.22 -20.96
CA SER A 49 -25.64 5.95 -21.00
C SER A 49 -26.22 5.61 -19.64
N ASN A 50 -27.51 5.31 -19.61
CA ASN A 50 -28.21 4.82 -18.42
C ASN A 50 -28.11 3.30 -18.25
N ASP A 51 -27.44 2.60 -19.18
CA ASP A 51 -27.25 1.15 -19.08
C ASP A 51 -26.13 0.84 -18.05
N PRO A 52 -26.44 0.15 -16.93
CA PRO A 52 -25.46 -0.22 -15.92
C PRO A 52 -24.28 -1.03 -16.48
N ARG A 53 -24.48 -1.79 -17.57
CA ARG A 53 -23.41 -2.59 -18.19
C ARG A 53 -22.38 -1.72 -18.88
N VAL A 54 -22.83 -0.66 -19.55
CA VAL A 54 -21.96 0.31 -20.24
C VAL A 54 -21.20 1.15 -19.23
N VAL A 55 -21.90 1.65 -18.20
CA VAL A 55 -21.28 2.41 -17.09
C VAL A 55 -20.21 1.56 -16.40
N LYS A 56 -20.52 0.30 -16.08
CA LYS A 56 -19.57 -0.63 -15.46
C LYS A 56 -18.37 -0.92 -16.36
N GLY A 57 -18.56 -1.14 -17.66
CA GLY A 57 -17.46 -1.37 -18.61
C GLY A 57 -16.47 -0.21 -18.72
N ILE A 58 -16.91 1.02 -18.44
CA ILE A 58 -16.06 2.23 -18.42
C ILE A 58 -15.36 2.39 -17.06
N ILE A 59 -16.04 2.08 -15.95
CA ILE A 59 -15.52 2.25 -14.59
C ILE A 59 -14.55 1.12 -14.18
N ASP A 60 -14.85 -0.14 -14.52
CA ASP A 60 -14.05 -1.32 -14.18
C ASP A 60 -12.55 -1.19 -14.50
N PRO A 61 -12.10 -0.71 -15.68
CA PRO A 61 -10.68 -0.56 -15.97
C PRO A 61 -10.00 0.47 -15.05
N ILE A 62 -10.74 1.47 -14.55
CA ILE A 62 -10.20 2.48 -13.63
C ILE A 62 -10.03 1.87 -12.25
N VAL A 63 -11.08 1.22 -11.74
CA VAL A 63 -11.04 0.48 -10.48
C VAL A 63 -9.89 -0.53 -10.47
N GLN A 64 -9.69 -1.26 -11.57
CA GLN A 64 -8.59 -2.20 -11.71
C GLN A 64 -7.22 -1.52 -11.63
N ARG A 65 -7.02 -0.36 -12.26
CA ARG A 65 -5.76 0.40 -12.17
C ARG A 65 -5.46 0.84 -10.73
N TYR A 66 -6.46 1.34 -10.01
CA TYR A 66 -6.28 1.73 -8.60
C TYR A 66 -6.04 0.53 -7.69
N HIS A 67 -6.64 -0.63 -7.97
CA HIS A 67 -6.35 -1.87 -7.26
C HIS A 67 -4.87 -2.26 -7.42
N TRP A 68 -4.36 -2.27 -8.65
CA TRP A 68 -2.95 -2.52 -8.91
C TRP A 68 -2.03 -1.49 -8.27
N ALA A 69 -2.40 -0.20 -8.31
CA ALA A 69 -1.64 0.85 -7.64
C ALA A 69 -1.52 0.61 -6.13
N ARG A 70 -2.60 0.18 -5.46
CA ARG A 70 -2.56 -0.17 -4.03
C ARG A 70 -1.65 -1.37 -3.75
N ILE A 71 -1.67 -2.39 -4.61
CA ILE A 71 -0.74 -3.53 -4.51
C ILE A 71 0.71 -3.05 -4.61
N VAL A 72 1.02 -2.17 -5.57
CA VAL A 72 2.37 -1.62 -5.74
C VAL A 72 2.82 -0.84 -4.50
N VAL A 73 1.93 -0.03 -3.90
CA VAL A 73 2.23 0.69 -2.64
C VAL A 73 2.57 -0.28 -1.51
N VAL A 74 1.81 -1.36 -1.35
CA VAL A 74 2.07 -2.39 -0.32
C VAL A 74 3.41 -3.07 -0.58
N ILE A 75 3.70 -3.47 -1.82
CA ILE A 75 4.98 -4.11 -2.19
C ILE A 75 6.15 -3.17 -1.90
N ALA A 76 6.04 -1.90 -2.29
CA ALA A 76 7.08 -0.90 -2.04
C ALA A 76 7.33 -0.71 -0.53
N ALA A 77 6.27 -0.65 0.28
CA ALA A 77 6.39 -0.55 1.72
C ALA A 77 7.06 -1.79 2.35
N LEU A 78 6.73 -3.00 1.88
CA LEU A 78 7.38 -4.24 2.32
C LEU A 78 8.87 -4.24 1.97
N ILE A 79 9.25 -3.76 0.78
CA ILE A 79 10.66 -3.65 0.38
C ILE A 79 11.38 -2.67 1.31
N LEU A 80 10.81 -1.49 1.57
CA LEU A 80 11.38 -0.50 2.48
C LEU A 80 11.52 -1.05 3.91
N ALA A 81 10.52 -1.76 4.41
CA ALA A 81 10.56 -2.42 5.71
C ALA A 81 11.71 -3.42 5.80
N ASN A 82 11.88 -4.27 4.79
CA ASN A 82 12.95 -5.26 4.72
C ASN A 82 14.33 -4.61 4.62
N LEU A 83 14.49 -3.57 3.81
CA LEU A 83 15.75 -2.82 3.71
C LEU A 83 16.12 -2.20 5.06
N GLN A 84 15.14 -1.63 5.76
CA GLN A 84 15.34 -1.04 7.09
C GLN A 84 15.70 -2.11 8.13
N TYR A 85 15.07 -3.29 8.05
CA TYR A 85 15.38 -4.44 8.87
C TYR A 85 16.82 -4.93 8.66
N ILE A 86 17.24 -5.15 7.40
CA ILE A 86 18.60 -5.61 7.06
C ILE A 86 19.66 -4.61 7.51
N LYS A 87 19.42 -3.30 7.29
CA LYS A 87 20.33 -2.24 7.75
C LYS A 87 20.51 -2.26 9.27
N THR A 88 19.40 -2.42 10.01
CA THR A 88 19.44 -2.45 11.48
C THR A 88 20.11 -3.70 12.01
N LYS A 89 19.81 -4.86 11.40
CA LYS A 89 20.47 -6.13 11.72
C LYS A 89 22.00 -6.02 11.57
N LYS A 90 22.47 -5.47 10.45
CA LYS A 90 23.91 -5.23 10.22
C LYS A 90 24.51 -4.27 11.24
N SER A 91 23.81 -3.20 11.62
CA SER A 91 24.27 -2.26 12.64
C SER A 91 24.36 -2.87 14.04
N LEU A 92 23.55 -3.89 14.33
CA LEU A 92 23.52 -4.58 15.62
C LEU A 92 24.46 -5.81 15.67
N ASN A 93 25.19 -6.11 14.59
CA ASN A 93 26.01 -7.33 14.43
C ASN A 93 25.24 -8.63 14.75
N LEU A 94 23.96 -8.68 14.34
CA LEU A 94 23.07 -9.84 14.49
C LEU A 94 22.86 -10.60 13.19
#